data_AF-A0A9P9G0G8-F1
#
_entry.id   AF-A0A9P9G0G8-F1
#
_cell.length_a   1.000
_cell.length_b   1.000
_cell.length_c   1.000
_cell.angle_alpha   90.00
_cell.angle_beta   90.00
_cell.angle_gamma   90.00
#
_symmetry.space_group_name_H-M   'P 1'
#
loop_
_entity.id
_entity.type
_entity.pdbx_description
1 polymer ?
#
loop_
_entity_poly.entity_id
_entity_poly.type
_entity_poly.pdbx_seq_one_letter_code
_entity_poly.pdbx_strand_id
1 'polypeptide(L)'
;YTVESIIGHVVDDRDKTAELLVKWAGYDETTLEPESSMQTDAPIMVYDYWRCLGGRNRATGLSTYHVFRLLDHNDTCNPQGRLLSRRYKGYSPGESTWELATKTRRYAPDEKARYDAAMGL
;
A
#
# COMPACT_ATOMS: atom_id res chain seq x y z
N TYR A 1 -17.48 -7.43 -6.28
CA TYR A 1 -17.07 -8.79 -6.66
C TYR A 1 -16.17 -9.35 -5.57
N THR A 2 -16.14 -10.67 -5.37
CA THR A 2 -15.26 -11.29 -4.36
C THR A 2 -13.99 -11.77 -5.05
N VAL A 3 -12.84 -11.32 -4.57
CA VAL A 3 -11.53 -11.76 -5.05
C VAL A 3 -11.35 -13.22 -4.69
N GLU A 4 -11.06 -14.07 -5.67
CA GLU A 4 -10.73 -15.49 -5.45
C GLU A 4 -9.22 -15.66 -5.26
N SER A 5 -8.43 -15.13 -6.19
CA SER A 5 -6.97 -15.16 -6.11
C SER A 5 -6.31 -14.09 -6.97
N ILE A 6 -5.06 -13.77 -6.64
CA ILE A 6 -4.17 -12.99 -7.51
C ILE A 6 -3.25 -13.97 -8.21
N ILE A 7 -3.29 -13.98 -9.54
CA ILE A 7 -2.64 -15.00 -10.36
C ILE A 7 -1.45 -14.45 -11.16
N GLY A 8 -1.26 -13.13 -11.18
CA GLY A 8 -0.24 -12.48 -11.98
C GLY A 8 -0.08 -11.01 -11.62
N HIS A 9 0.93 -10.37 -12.21
CA HIS A 9 1.11 -8.92 -12.12
C HIS A 9 1.78 -8.37 -13.38
N VAL A 10 1.58 -7.08 -13.62
CA VAL A 10 2.29 -6.29 -14.63
C VAL A 10 2.91 -5.09 -13.91
N VAL A 11 4.14 -4.74 -14.27
CA VAL A 11 4.86 -3.60 -13.67
C VAL A 11 4.87 -2.44 -14.65
N ASP A 12 4.49 -1.26 -14.17
CA ASP A 12 4.75 0.00 -14.86
C ASP A 12 6.01 0.63 -14.26
N ASP A 13 7.12 0.53 -14.98
CA ASP A 13 8.39 1.08 -14.51
C ASP A 13 8.46 2.61 -14.61
N ARG A 14 7.62 3.26 -15.42
CA ARG A 14 7.56 4.74 -15.50
C ARG A 14 6.98 5.30 -14.22
N ASP A 15 5.83 4.76 -13.81
CA ASP A 15 5.08 5.25 -12.65
C ASP A 15 5.47 4.49 -11.36
N LYS A 16 6.35 3.49 -11.49
CA LYS A 16 6.81 2.62 -10.40
C LYS A 16 5.64 1.95 -9.69
N THR A 17 4.61 1.56 -10.44
CA THR A 17 3.40 0.90 -9.95
C THR A 17 3.30 -0.53 -10.46
N ALA A 18 2.36 -1.28 -9.91
CA ALA A 18 2.02 -2.61 -10.40
C ALA A 18 0.49 -2.74 -10.51
N GLU A 19 0.05 -3.48 -11.51
CA GLU A 19 -1.31 -4.00 -11.63
C GLU A 19 -1.29 -5.49 -11.34
N LEU A 20 -2.32 -5.99 -10.67
CA LEU A 20 -2.49 -7.38 -10.28
C LEU A 20 -3.54 -8.02 -11.16
N LEU A 21 -3.23 -9.19 -11.72
CA LEU A 21 -4.19 -9.99 -12.47
C LEU A 21 -5.04 -10.77 -11.47
N VAL A 22 -6.32 -10.42 -11.38
CA VAL A 22 -7.27 -10.92 -10.38
C VAL A 22 -8.22 -11.93 -11.00
N LYS A 23 -8.34 -13.09 -10.34
CA LYS A 23 -9.41 -14.06 -10.57
C LYS A 23 -10.56 -13.78 -9.60
N TRP A 24 -11.79 -13.73 -10.11
CA TRP A 24 -12.99 -13.43 -9.34
C TRP A 24 -13.81 -14.68 -9.05
N ALA A 25 -14.32 -14.79 -7.83
CA ALA A 25 -15.08 -15.96 -7.39
C ALA A 25 -16.39 -16.07 -8.17
N GLY A 26 -16.58 -17.19 -8.86
CA GLY A 26 -17.79 -17.47 -9.65
C GLY A 26 -17.81 -16.84 -11.05
N TYR A 27 -16.69 -16.29 -11.52
CA TYR A 27 -16.55 -15.73 -12.86
C TYR A 27 -15.37 -16.37 -13.56
N ASP A 28 -15.47 -16.60 -14.87
CA ASP A 28 -14.36 -17.15 -15.65
C ASP A 28 -13.32 -16.07 -16.00
N GLU A 29 -13.76 -14.83 -16.15
CA GLU A 29 -12.89 -13.71 -16.51
C GLU A 29 -11.90 -13.31 -15.41
N THR A 30 -10.80 -12.70 -15.85
CA THR A 30 -9.79 -12.08 -15.00
C THR A 30 -9.61 -10.62 -15.40
N THR A 31 -9.35 -9.73 -14.44
CA THR A 31 -9.10 -8.31 -14.70
C THR A 31 -7.75 -7.89 -14.16
N LEU A 32 -7.16 -6.87 -14.76
CA LEU A 32 -6.01 -6.15 -14.19
C LEU A 32 -6.56 -5.07 -13.26
N GLU A 33 -6.21 -5.17 -11.98
CA GLU A 33 -6.59 -4.21 -10.95
C GLU A 33 -5.35 -3.51 -10.42
N PRO A 34 -5.38 -2.18 -10.20
CA PRO A 34 -4.28 -1.48 -9.57
C PRO A 34 -3.90 -2.11 -8.22
N GLU A 35 -2.60 -2.28 -7.95
CA GLU A 35 -2.11 -2.78 -6.65
C GLU A 35 -2.73 -1.97 -5.50
N SER A 36 -2.87 -0.65 -5.65
CA SER A 36 -3.47 0.23 -4.64
C SER A 36 -4.94 -0.11 -4.32
N SER A 37 -5.74 -0.44 -5.33
CA SER A 37 -7.13 -0.88 -5.16
C SER A 37 -7.17 -2.22 -4.44
N MET A 38 -6.36 -3.18 -4.88
CA MET A 38 -6.30 -4.51 -4.27
C MET A 38 -5.76 -4.50 -2.85
N GLN A 39 -4.81 -3.63 -2.54
CA GLN A 39 -4.37 -3.40 -1.16
C GLN A 39 -5.52 -2.87 -0.32
N THR A 40 -6.44 -2.08 -0.90
CA THR A 40 -7.60 -1.56 -0.18
C THR A 40 -8.64 -2.66 0.09
N ASP A 41 -8.94 -3.47 -0.91
CA ASP A 41 -10.06 -4.40 -0.93
C ASP A 41 -9.70 -5.80 -0.42
N ALA A 42 -8.52 -6.31 -0.77
CA ALA A 42 -8.02 -7.63 -0.41
C ALA A 42 -6.54 -7.61 0.03
N PRO A 43 -6.17 -6.83 1.07
CA PRO A 43 -4.78 -6.63 1.48
C PRO A 43 -4.02 -7.93 1.79
N ILE A 44 -4.68 -8.87 2.47
CA ILE A 44 -4.05 -10.14 2.87
C ILE A 44 -3.63 -10.95 1.63
N MET A 45 -4.48 -10.98 0.59
CA MET A 45 -4.18 -11.68 -0.66
C MET A 45 -3.02 -11.05 -1.41
N VAL A 46 -2.97 -9.71 -1.49
CA VAL A 46 -1.84 -9.00 -2.13
C VAL A 46 -0.53 -9.32 -1.42
N TYR A 47 -0.55 -9.34 -0.09
CA TYR A 47 0.63 -9.68 0.69
C TYR A 47 1.07 -11.12 0.49
N ASP A 48 0.16 -12.08 0.56
CA ASP A 48 0.47 -13.48 0.34
C ASP A 48 1.04 -13.71 -1.06
N TYR A 49 0.45 -13.07 -2.06
CA TYR A 49 0.95 -13.09 -3.44
C TYR A 49 2.41 -12.62 -3.53
N TRP A 50 2.71 -11.43 -3.02
CA TRP A 50 4.08 -10.91 -3.05
C TRP A 50 5.04 -11.74 -2.22
N ARG A 51 4.63 -12.22 -1.04
CA ARG A 51 5.44 -13.05 -0.16
C ARG A 51 5.84 -14.37 -0.85
N CYS A 52 4.92 -15.00 -1.57
CA CYS A 52 5.20 -16.20 -2.36
C CYS A 52 6.24 -15.97 -3.47
N LEU A 53 6.35 -14.73 -3.98
CA LEU A 53 7.37 -14.33 -4.96
C LEU A 53 8.68 -13.83 -4.33
N GLY A 54 8.84 -13.98 -3.00
CA GLY A 54 10.01 -13.51 -2.27
C GLY A 54 9.99 -12.00 -1.98
N GLY A 55 8.81 -11.39 -1.97
CA GLY A 55 8.55 -9.99 -1.68
C GLY A 55 8.34 -9.13 -2.92
N ARG A 56 7.59 -8.02 -2.75
CA ARG A 56 7.23 -7.10 -3.84
C ARG A 56 8.45 -6.58 -4.60
N ASN A 57 9.49 -6.14 -3.90
CA ASN A 57 10.68 -5.56 -4.54
C ASN A 57 11.40 -6.59 -5.41
N ARG A 58 11.44 -7.85 -4.98
CA ARG A 58 12.04 -8.93 -5.76
C ARG A 58 11.20 -9.27 -6.99
N ALA A 59 9.87 -9.31 -6.83
CA ALA A 59 8.95 -9.61 -7.91
C ALA A 59 8.90 -8.49 -8.98
N THR A 60 8.95 -7.24 -8.55
CA THR A 60 8.73 -6.07 -9.43
C THR A 60 10.02 -5.36 -9.86
N GLY A 61 11.14 -5.57 -9.17
CA GLY A 61 12.36 -4.78 -9.35
C GLY A 61 12.26 -3.34 -8.81
N LEU A 62 11.11 -2.94 -8.28
CA LEU A 62 10.88 -1.60 -7.77
C LEU A 62 11.47 -1.45 -6.36
N SER A 63 12.28 -0.41 -6.15
CA SER A 63 12.82 -0.05 -4.83
C SER A 63 12.00 1.02 -4.10
N THR A 64 11.02 1.62 -4.79
CA THR A 64 10.17 2.68 -4.25
C THR A 64 8.89 2.10 -3.68
N TYR A 65 8.62 2.46 -2.43
CA TYR A 65 7.41 2.08 -1.71
C TYR A 65 6.39 3.22 -1.73
N HIS A 66 5.25 2.98 -2.36
CA HIS A 66 4.11 3.89 -2.30
C HIS A 66 3.48 3.86 -0.91
N VAL A 67 3.18 5.04 -0.35
CA VAL A 67 2.35 5.13 0.86
C VAL A 67 0.92 4.88 0.42
N PHE A 68 0.34 3.78 0.87
CA PHE A 68 -1.05 3.47 0.56
C PHE A 68 -2.01 4.01 1.62
N ARG A 69 -1.61 4.02 2.90
CA ARG A 69 -2.44 4.56 3.99
C ARG A 69 -1.65 4.99 5.21
N LEU A 70 -2.05 6.12 5.81
CA LEU A 70 -1.62 6.53 7.15
C LEU A 70 -2.64 6.07 8.20
N LEU A 71 -2.18 5.54 9.34
CA LEU A 71 -3.10 5.00 10.36
C LEU A 71 -3.22 5.86 11.58
N ASP A 72 -2.09 6.35 12.04
CA ASP A 72 -1.99 6.96 13.36
C ASP A 72 -0.94 8.06 13.33
N HIS A 73 -1.07 8.98 14.27
CA HIS A 73 -0.11 10.05 14.47
C HIS A 73 0.24 10.16 15.95
N ASN A 74 1.49 10.49 16.24
CA ASN A 74 1.91 10.79 17.59
C ASN A 74 2.54 12.18 17.66
N ASP A 75 1.92 13.05 18.44
CA ASP A 75 2.32 14.44 18.66
C ASP A 75 3.20 14.62 19.91
N THR A 76 3.37 13.57 20.74
CA THR A 76 4.05 13.69 22.05
C THR A 76 5.58 13.63 21.98
N CYS A 77 6.18 13.22 20.87
CA CYS A 77 7.63 12.92 20.83
C CYS A 77 8.52 13.95 20.11
N ASN A 78 7.99 15.06 19.56
CA ASN A 78 8.86 16.06 18.91
C ASN A 78 8.23 17.47 18.78
N PRO A 79 8.88 18.55 19.27
CA PRO A 79 8.48 19.94 19.01
C PRO A 79 8.49 20.36 17.52
N GLN A 80 9.11 19.59 16.62
CA GLN A 80 9.25 19.90 15.19
C GLN A 80 8.56 18.94 14.20
N GLY A 81 7.84 17.90 14.62
CA GLY A 81 7.23 17.03 13.60
C GLY A 81 6.46 15.84 14.12
N ARG A 82 5.15 15.89 13.85
CA ARG A 82 4.21 14.77 13.96
C ARG A 82 4.84 13.49 13.39
N LEU A 83 4.86 12.40 14.14
CA LEU A 83 5.20 11.07 13.62
C LEU A 83 3.92 10.47 13.03
N LEU A 84 3.96 9.97 11.80
CA LEU A 84 2.86 9.24 11.19
C LEU A 84 3.22 7.76 11.09
N SER A 85 2.34 6.88 11.55
CA SER A 85 2.49 5.44 11.29
C SER A 85 2.12 5.18 9.83
N ARG A 86 3.13 4.73 9.07
CA ARG A 86 2.95 4.24 7.71
C ARG A 86 2.41 2.81 7.81
N ARG A 87 1.18 2.56 7.34
CA ARG A 87 0.77 1.20 6.97
C ARG A 87 1.07 1.00 5.51
N TYR A 88 1.68 -0.14 5.21
CA TYR A 88 1.29 -0.83 4.00
C TYR A 88 0.00 -1.58 4.34
N LYS A 89 -1.14 -1.14 3.80
CA LYS A 89 -2.24 -2.11 3.67
C LYS A 89 -1.64 -3.33 2.96
N GLY A 90 -1.83 -4.52 3.54
CA GLY A 90 -1.18 -5.77 3.12
C GLY A 90 -0.23 -6.36 4.15
N TYR A 91 0.60 -5.57 4.84
CA TYR A 91 1.60 -6.13 5.75
C TYR A 91 1.08 -6.27 7.18
N SER A 92 1.62 -7.24 7.91
CA SER A 92 1.21 -7.52 9.30
C SER A 92 1.39 -6.27 10.19
N PRO A 93 0.63 -6.14 11.31
CA PRO A 93 0.78 -5.03 12.25
C PRO A 93 2.23 -4.78 12.72
N GLY A 94 3.09 -5.80 12.68
CA GLY A 94 4.50 -5.71 13.08
C GLY A 94 5.44 -5.04 12.07
N GLU A 95 5.01 -4.77 10.85
CA GLU A 95 5.86 -4.17 9.79
C GLU A 95 5.48 -2.72 9.44
N SER A 96 4.58 -2.11 10.22
CA SER A 96 4.32 -0.68 10.12
C SER A 96 5.49 0.10 10.69
N THR A 97 5.99 1.08 9.94
CA THR A 97 7.09 1.94 10.38
C THR A 97 6.56 3.32 10.75
N TRP A 98 7.02 3.86 11.87
CA TRP A 98 6.83 5.28 12.17
C TRP A 98 7.73 6.12 11.27
N GLU A 99 7.16 7.09 10.58
CA GLU A 99 7.87 7.98 9.67
C GLU A 99 7.55 9.44 10.01
N LEU A 100 8.50 10.35 9.75
CA LEU A 100 8.28 11.78 9.99
C LEU A 100 7.18 12.32 9.06
N ALA A 101 6.26 13.14 9.58
CA ALA A 101 5.21 13.75 8.78
C ALA A 101 5.72 14.57 7.60
N THR A 102 6.90 15.20 7.74
CA THR A 102 7.58 15.93 6.64
C THR A 102 8.01 14.98 5.51
N LYS A 103 8.54 13.81 5.87
CA LYS A 103 8.91 12.76 4.92
C LYS A 103 7.66 12.21 4.21
N THR A 104 6.59 11.95 4.95
CA THR A 104 5.32 11.50 4.39
C THR A 104 4.70 12.55 3.47
N ARG A 105 4.69 13.83 3.83
CA ARG A 105 4.20 14.93 2.97
C ARG A 105 4.96 15.00 1.65
N ARG A 106 6.26 14.70 1.67
CA ARG A 106 7.11 14.69 0.47
C ARG A 106 6.79 13.52 -0.46
N TYR A 107 6.59 12.32 0.09
CA TYR A 107 6.43 11.09 -0.72
C TYR A 107 4.97 10.72 -1.00
N ALA A 108 4.02 11.25 -0.25
CA ALA A 108 2.60 10.97 -0.39
C ALA A 108 1.76 12.18 0.06
N PRO A 109 1.85 13.31 -0.68
CA PRO A 109 1.16 14.53 -0.32
C PRO A 109 -0.36 14.35 -0.26
N ASP A 110 -0.94 13.58 -1.18
CA ASP A 110 -2.39 13.38 -1.27
C ASP A 110 -2.93 12.54 -0.09
N GLU A 111 -2.25 11.44 0.23
CA GLU A 111 -2.63 10.60 1.38
C GLU A 111 -2.41 11.35 2.71
N LYS A 112 -1.36 12.17 2.80
CA LYS A 112 -1.13 13.05 3.94
C LYS A 112 -2.26 14.06 4.11
N ALA A 113 -2.67 14.73 3.04
CA ALA A 113 -3.76 15.70 3.07
C ALA A 113 -5.09 15.05 3.45
N ARG A 114 -5.37 13.86 2.91
CA ARG A 114 -6.55 13.07 3.25
C ARG A 114 -6.56 12.68 4.73
N TYR A 115 -5.45 12.21 5.26
CA TYR A 115 -5.32 11.83 6.66
C TYR A 115 -5.49 13.05 7.59
N ASP A 116 -4.86 14.18 7.27
CA ASP A 116 -4.97 15.40 8.06
C ASP A 116 -6.42 15.89 8.15
N ALA A 117 -7.11 15.92 7.00
CA ALA A 117 -8.52 16.29 6.95
C ALA A 117 -9.42 15.33 7.77
N ALA A 118 -9.11 14.04 7.77
CA ALA A 118 -9.86 13.04 8.54
C ALA A 118 -9.64 13.15 10.07
N MET A 119 -8.47 13.63 10.49
CA MET A 119 -8.08 13.74 11.91
C MET A 119 -8.21 15.16 12.48
N GLY A 120 -8.55 16.17 11.66
CA GLY A 120 -8.65 17.57 12.07
C GLY A 120 -7.30 18.23 12.34
N LEU A 121 -6.27 17.84 11.59
CA LEU A 121 -4.86 18.19 11.80
C LEU A 121 -4.32 19.31 10.90
#